data_AF-A0A7V7VI98-F1
#
_entry.id   AF-A0A7V7VI98-F1
#
_cell.length_a   1.000
_cell.length_b   1.000
_cell.length_c   1.000
_cell.angle_alpha   90.00
_cell.angle_beta   90.00
_cell.angle_gamma   90.00
#
_symmetry.space_group_name_H-M   'P 1'
#
loop_
_entity.id
_entity.type
_entity.pdbx_description
1 polymer ?
#
loop_
_entity_poly.entity_id
_entity_poly.type
_entity_poly.pdbx_seq_one_letter_code
_entity_poly.pdbx_strand_id
1 'polypeptide(L)'
;MEFFRDKLTFDVDLTEGLYQFLERPEHISVDYFSEYNPLYFETVNRNAIDIFNYLFSNYKKLIFVTAIMSFDNIPKERTNFMSKYIKNHHKWKYRLHRQAFKNDMSIDEDFVNCEYYVVEIDKKDLRHQYLIQSIANLDFPGRTPNINKRWKWLDFFIISEDQNITFFMYDDRGIGVQFKNQHDYETFKNKFGYLKYEV
;
A
#
# COMPACT_ATOMS: atom_id res chain seq x y z
N MET A 1 3.43 8.43 -11.59
CA MET A 1 4.04 7.54 -10.58
C MET A 1 5.21 6.81 -11.23
N GLU A 2 6.44 7.25 -10.96
CA GLU A 2 7.66 6.70 -11.59
C GLU A 2 8.63 6.14 -10.54
N PHE A 3 8.13 5.78 -9.35
CA PHE A 3 8.94 5.32 -8.21
C PHE A 3 9.44 3.87 -8.31
N PHE A 4 8.97 3.06 -9.27
CA PHE A 4 9.24 1.62 -9.33
C PHE A 4 9.82 1.10 -10.66
N ARG A 5 10.28 1.97 -11.56
CA ARG A 5 10.84 1.56 -12.88
C ARG A 5 12.33 1.14 -12.84
N ASP A 6 12.92 0.98 -11.66
CA ASP A 6 14.32 0.56 -11.53
C ASP A 6 14.49 -0.96 -11.68
N LYS A 7 15.67 -1.38 -12.13
CA LYS A 7 16.01 -2.81 -12.38
C LYS A 7 15.94 -3.71 -11.14
N LEU A 8 15.77 -3.15 -9.95
CA LEU A 8 15.80 -3.86 -8.66
C LEU A 8 14.46 -3.77 -7.92
N THR A 9 13.36 -3.73 -8.68
CA THR A 9 12.01 -3.88 -8.16
C THR A 9 11.55 -5.33 -8.30
N PHE A 10 10.92 -5.87 -7.26
CA PHE A 10 10.26 -7.16 -7.26
C PHE A 10 8.78 -6.99 -6.93
N ASP A 11 7.92 -7.34 -7.88
CA ASP A 11 6.47 -7.29 -7.74
C ASP A 11 5.94 -8.65 -7.28
N VAL A 12 5.15 -8.62 -6.20
CA VAL A 12 4.61 -9.78 -5.50
C VAL A 12 3.10 -9.85 -5.72
N ASP A 13 2.61 -10.99 -6.18
CA ASP A 13 1.19 -11.39 -6.11
C ASP A 13 0.88 -11.92 -4.70
N LEU A 14 -0.03 -11.24 -4.00
CA LEU A 14 -0.40 -11.62 -2.64
C LEU A 14 -1.46 -12.72 -2.56
N THR A 15 -2.11 -13.03 -3.68
CA THR A 15 -3.38 -13.76 -3.71
C THR A 15 -3.20 -15.27 -3.81
N GLU A 16 -2.05 -15.74 -4.29
CA GLU A 16 -1.77 -17.16 -4.58
C GLU A 16 -2.85 -17.79 -5.50
N GLY A 17 -3.38 -17.02 -6.45
CA GLY A 17 -4.39 -17.48 -7.40
C GLY A 17 -5.81 -17.58 -6.84
N LEU A 18 -6.05 -17.06 -5.63
CA LEU A 18 -7.39 -16.98 -5.04
C LEU A 18 -8.17 -15.80 -5.64
N TYR A 19 -9.48 -15.97 -5.78
CA TYR A 19 -10.39 -14.88 -6.14
C TYR A 19 -11.01 -14.24 -4.90
N GLN A 20 -11.16 -12.91 -4.92
CA GLN A 20 -11.67 -12.11 -3.79
C GLN A 20 -13.13 -12.41 -3.41
N PHE A 21 -13.84 -13.08 -4.30
CA PHE A 21 -15.24 -13.45 -4.16
C PHE A 21 -15.39 -14.97 -4.22
N LEU A 22 -16.36 -15.52 -3.49
CA LEU A 22 -16.72 -16.92 -3.62
C LEU A 22 -17.41 -17.15 -4.98
N GLU A 23 -17.02 -18.21 -5.69
CA GLU A 23 -17.75 -18.66 -6.88
C GLU A 23 -19.18 -19.03 -6.50
N ARG A 24 -20.16 -18.46 -7.22
CA ARG A 24 -21.56 -18.85 -7.06
C ARG A 24 -21.91 -19.94 -8.08
N PRO A 25 -22.71 -20.95 -7.70
CA PRO A 25 -23.31 -21.87 -8.67
C PRO A 25 -24.10 -21.10 -9.74
N GLU A 26 -24.02 -21.58 -10.97
CA GLU A 26 -24.26 -20.88 -12.24
C GLU A 26 -25.71 -20.42 -12.54
N HIS A 27 -26.59 -20.33 -11.53
CA HIS A 27 -28.04 -20.19 -11.74
C HIS A 27 -28.75 -19.11 -10.91
N ILE A 28 -28.03 -18.12 -10.37
CA ILE A 28 -28.67 -16.99 -9.68
C ILE A 28 -28.38 -15.69 -10.44
N SER A 29 -29.46 -15.07 -10.92
CA SER A 29 -29.48 -13.85 -11.70
C SER A 29 -28.72 -12.70 -11.04
N VAL A 30 -28.08 -11.94 -11.92
CA VAL A 30 -27.46 -10.63 -11.79
C VAL A 30 -28.10 -9.74 -10.72
N ASP A 31 -27.22 -9.06 -9.98
CA ASP A 31 -27.43 -8.03 -8.96
C ASP A 31 -27.29 -8.53 -7.51
N TYR A 32 -26.32 -7.92 -6.80
CA TYR A 32 -25.94 -8.03 -5.39
C TYR A 32 -24.75 -8.94 -5.03
N PHE A 33 -23.63 -8.23 -4.78
CA PHE A 33 -22.44 -8.55 -3.99
C PHE A 33 -22.21 -10.04 -3.75
N SER A 34 -21.31 -10.62 -4.53
CA SER A 34 -20.69 -11.89 -4.19
C SER A 34 -20.12 -11.82 -2.77
N GLU A 35 -20.32 -12.88 -2.00
CA GLU A 35 -19.74 -13.00 -0.66
C GLU A 35 -18.22 -12.98 -0.79
N TYR A 36 -17.56 -12.21 0.07
CA TYR A 36 -16.11 -12.14 0.08
C TYR A 36 -15.51 -13.49 0.45
N ASN A 37 -14.49 -13.90 -0.28
CA ASN A 37 -13.73 -15.09 0.05
C ASN A 37 -12.84 -14.82 1.27
N PRO A 38 -13.12 -15.38 2.47
CA PRO A 38 -12.32 -15.10 3.65
C PRO A 38 -10.88 -15.61 3.52
N LEU A 39 -10.68 -16.72 2.81
CA LEU A 39 -9.35 -17.30 2.58
C LEU A 39 -8.48 -16.38 1.73
N TYR A 40 -9.06 -15.71 0.72
CA TYR A 40 -8.37 -14.70 -0.07
C TYR A 40 -7.77 -13.61 0.82
N PHE A 41 -8.60 -12.98 1.64
CA PHE A 41 -8.15 -11.87 2.48
C PHE A 41 -7.21 -12.33 3.60
N GLU A 42 -7.38 -13.54 4.13
CA GLU A 42 -6.44 -14.11 5.10
C GLU A 42 -5.05 -14.31 4.47
N THR A 43 -5.00 -14.90 3.27
CA THR A 43 -3.76 -15.12 2.50
C THR A 43 -3.08 -13.79 2.16
N VAL A 44 -3.80 -12.82 1.61
CA VAL A 44 -3.29 -11.48 1.29
C VAL A 44 -2.65 -10.83 2.52
N ASN A 45 -3.36 -10.84 3.65
CA ASN A 45 -2.87 -10.23 4.88
C ASN A 45 -1.65 -10.97 5.45
N ARG A 46 -1.68 -12.31 5.49
CA ARG A 46 -0.56 -13.13 5.96
C ARG A 46 0.70 -12.83 5.14
N ASN A 47 0.59 -12.93 3.82
CA ASN A 47 1.72 -12.76 2.90
C ASN A 47 2.31 -11.34 3.00
N ALA A 48 1.46 -10.32 3.01
CA ALA A 48 1.90 -8.93 3.15
C ALA A 48 2.59 -8.65 4.48
N ILE A 49 2.05 -9.19 5.59
CA ILE A 49 2.63 -9.03 6.93
C ILE A 49 3.96 -9.78 7.04
N ASP A 50 4.06 -10.99 6.48
CA ASP A 50 5.29 -11.79 6.50
C ASP A 50 6.41 -11.13 5.70
N ILE A 51 6.08 -10.58 4.53
CA ILE A 51 7.02 -9.79 3.72
C ILE A 51 7.49 -8.55 4.49
N PHE A 52 6.56 -7.78 5.07
CA PHE A 52 6.90 -6.61 5.87
C PHE A 52 7.83 -6.99 7.03
N ASN A 53 7.47 -8.02 7.79
CA ASN A 53 8.26 -8.47 8.94
C ASN A 53 9.64 -8.95 8.53
N TYR A 54 9.76 -9.66 7.40
CA TYR A 54 11.03 -10.08 6.86
C TYR A 54 11.93 -8.88 6.52
N LEU A 55 11.44 -7.97 5.68
CA LEU A 55 12.18 -6.81 5.18
C LEU A 55 12.63 -5.89 6.31
N PHE A 56 11.75 -5.65 7.28
CA PHE A 56 11.97 -4.65 8.31
C PHE A 56 12.36 -5.24 9.68
N SER A 57 12.64 -6.55 9.76
CA SER A 57 12.97 -7.27 11.01
C SER A 57 14.08 -6.58 11.81
N ASN A 58 15.19 -6.24 11.15
CA ASN A 58 16.38 -5.67 11.78
C ASN A 58 16.34 -4.14 11.96
N TYR A 59 15.33 -3.46 11.40
CA TYR A 59 15.22 -2.01 11.48
C TYR A 59 14.51 -1.58 12.76
N LYS A 60 15.06 -0.58 13.45
CA LYS A 60 14.43 0.04 14.63
C LYS A 60 13.55 1.22 14.22
N LYS A 61 13.96 1.96 13.20
CA LYS A 61 13.22 3.10 12.64
C LYS A 61 12.86 2.84 11.19
N LEU A 62 11.83 3.55 10.74
CA LEU A 62 11.32 3.53 9.39
C LEU A 62 10.98 4.96 8.96
N ILE A 63 11.04 5.22 7.66
CA ILE A 63 10.44 6.39 7.05
C ILE A 63 9.07 5.95 6.52
N PHE A 64 8.02 6.56 7.04
CA PHE A 64 6.65 6.34 6.57
C PHE A 64 6.22 7.51 5.70
N VAL A 65 5.78 7.21 4.49
CA VAL A 65 5.27 8.20 3.54
C VAL A 65 3.81 7.90 3.25
N THR A 66 2.97 8.93 3.32
CA THR A 66 1.62 8.89 2.74
C THR A 66 1.55 9.90 1.61
N ALA A 67 1.30 9.41 0.40
CA ALA A 67 1.02 10.26 -0.75
C ALA A 67 -0.49 10.41 -0.89
N ILE A 68 -0.94 11.65 -1.03
CA ILE A 68 -2.34 11.99 -1.25
C ILE A 68 -2.42 12.69 -2.60
N MET A 69 -3.12 12.09 -3.55
CA MET A 69 -3.39 12.74 -4.83
C MET A 69 -4.82 13.29 -4.82
N SER A 70 -4.92 14.57 -5.17
CA SER A 70 -6.17 15.29 -5.27
C SER A 70 -6.25 16.01 -6.61
N PHE A 71 -7.41 15.91 -7.23
CA PHE A 71 -7.75 16.65 -8.43
C PHE A 71 -8.32 18.03 -8.05
N ASP A 72 -8.14 19.03 -8.92
CA ASP A 72 -8.21 20.46 -8.56
C ASP A 72 -9.58 20.99 -8.08
N ASN A 73 -10.61 20.16 -8.10
CA ASN A 73 -11.97 20.50 -7.64
C ASN A 73 -12.37 19.84 -6.32
N ILE A 74 -11.47 19.13 -5.63
CA ILE A 74 -11.80 18.37 -4.41
C ILE A 74 -11.42 19.16 -3.15
N PRO A 75 -12.32 19.29 -2.16
CA PRO A 75 -12.03 19.97 -0.89
C PRO A 75 -10.76 19.44 -0.21
N LYS A 76 -9.85 20.37 0.13
CA LYS A 76 -8.60 20.11 0.85
C LYS A 76 -8.86 19.91 2.34
N GLU A 77 -9.53 18.81 2.70
CA GLU A 77 -9.68 18.44 4.10
C GLU A 77 -8.35 17.91 4.66
N ARG A 78 -7.99 18.35 5.87
CA ARG A 78 -6.89 17.75 6.64
C ARG A 78 -7.30 16.35 7.05
N THR A 79 -6.56 15.36 6.57
CA THR A 79 -6.83 13.96 6.91
C THR A 79 -5.93 13.55 8.06
N ASN A 80 -6.55 13.10 9.15
CA ASN A 80 -5.82 12.61 10.32
C ASN A 80 -5.34 11.14 10.14
N PHE A 81 -4.93 10.76 8.93
CA PHE A 81 -4.55 9.37 8.59
C PHE A 81 -3.40 8.89 9.47
N MET A 82 -2.44 9.76 9.77
CA MET A 82 -1.27 9.45 10.59
C MET A 82 -1.66 8.94 11.98
N SER A 83 -2.66 9.55 12.63
CA SER A 83 -3.08 9.13 13.97
C SER A 83 -3.66 7.71 14.03
N LYS A 84 -4.22 7.21 12.92
CA LYS A 84 -4.77 5.86 12.83
C LYS A 84 -3.67 4.80 12.78
N TYR A 85 -2.56 5.11 12.13
CA TYR A 85 -1.51 4.13 11.84
C TYR A 85 -0.24 4.33 12.68
N ILE A 86 -0.06 5.47 13.33
CA ILE A 86 1.10 5.78 14.17
C ILE A 86 0.65 5.94 15.63
N LYS A 87 1.17 5.07 16.50
CA LYS A 87 1.06 5.23 17.96
C LYS A 87 1.83 6.47 18.39
N ASN A 88 1.32 7.19 19.38
CA ASN A 88 1.94 8.42 19.87
C ASN A 88 2.21 9.46 18.76
N HIS A 89 1.34 9.55 17.74
CA HIS A 89 1.52 10.42 16.57
C HIS A 89 1.91 11.87 16.89
N HIS A 90 1.49 12.42 18.04
CA HIS A 90 1.86 13.76 18.51
C HIS A 90 3.36 13.96 18.77
N LYS A 91 4.14 12.89 18.96
CA LYS A 91 5.59 12.96 19.18
C LYS A 91 6.36 13.15 17.87
N TRP A 92 5.76 12.79 16.74
CA TRP A 92 6.43 12.71 15.46
C TRP A 92 6.13 13.96 14.62
N LYS A 93 7.19 14.57 14.08
CA LYS A 93 7.06 15.71 13.16
C LYS A 93 7.03 15.21 11.74
N TYR A 94 6.04 15.63 10.97
CA TYR A 94 5.96 15.32 9.54
C TYR A 94 6.57 16.45 8.70
N ARG A 95 7.19 16.07 7.59
CA ARG A 95 7.53 16.98 6.48
C ARG A 95 6.46 16.86 5.41
N LEU A 96 6.01 17.99 4.89
CA LEU A 96 5.04 18.06 3.79
C LEU A 96 5.78 18.47 2.52
N HIS A 97 5.76 17.60 1.52
CA HIS A 97 6.21 17.91 0.17
C HIS A 97 5.00 18.01 -0.75
N ARG A 98 4.98 19.00 -1.64
CA ARG A 98 3.90 19.22 -2.60
C ARG A 98 4.48 19.23 -4.00
N GLN A 99 3.81 18.52 -4.90
CA GLN A 99 4.17 18.47 -6.30
C GLN A 99 2.91 18.42 -7.15
N ALA A 100 2.86 19.23 -8.20
CA ALA A 100 1.82 19.14 -9.23
C ALA A 100 2.38 18.36 -10.42
N PHE A 101 1.60 17.42 -10.94
CA PHE A 101 1.91 16.65 -12.15
C PHE A 101 0.90 17.00 -13.21
N LYS A 102 1.32 17.09 -14.47
CA LYS A 102 0.37 17.21 -15.58
C LYS A 102 -0.47 15.93 -15.63
N ASN A 103 -1.79 16.06 -15.71
CA ASN A 103 -2.68 14.90 -15.80
C ASN A 103 -2.79 14.46 -17.27
N ASP A 104 -1.86 13.64 -17.75
CA ASP A 104 -1.89 13.16 -19.14
C ASP A 104 -3.04 12.16 -19.41
N MET A 105 -3.83 11.79 -18.38
CA MET A 105 -4.92 10.81 -18.44
C MET A 105 -6.32 11.43 -18.43
N SER A 106 -6.46 12.75 -18.29
CA SER A 106 -7.76 13.43 -18.35
C SER A 106 -7.80 14.45 -19.49
N ILE A 107 -9.00 14.61 -20.04
CA ILE A 107 -9.26 15.60 -21.11
C ILE A 107 -9.56 16.99 -20.50
N ASP A 108 -9.99 17.03 -19.23
CA ASP A 108 -10.55 18.23 -18.59
C ASP A 108 -9.76 18.77 -17.38
N GLU A 109 -8.78 18.02 -16.84
CA GLU A 109 -7.99 18.47 -15.69
C GLU A 109 -6.52 18.64 -16.08
N ASP A 110 -5.99 19.85 -15.97
CA ASP A 110 -4.62 20.11 -16.42
C ASP A 110 -3.56 19.50 -15.49
N PHE A 111 -3.86 19.36 -14.18
CA PHE A 111 -2.90 18.92 -13.17
C PHE A 111 -3.51 18.04 -12.05
N VAL A 112 -2.70 17.08 -11.58
CA VAL A 112 -2.92 16.34 -10.34
C VAL A 112 -2.00 16.90 -9.26
N ASN A 113 -2.58 17.37 -8.16
CA ASN A 113 -1.82 17.78 -6.99
C ASN A 113 -1.51 16.57 -6.11
N CYS A 114 -0.24 16.38 -5.80
CA CYS A 114 0.23 15.34 -4.90
C CYS A 114 0.87 15.96 -3.64
N GLU A 115 0.37 15.56 -2.48
CA GLU A 115 0.95 15.88 -1.17
C GLU A 115 1.60 14.63 -0.57
N TYR A 116 2.89 14.70 -0.25
CA TYR A 116 3.61 13.63 0.43
C TYR A 116 3.87 14.06 1.88
N TYR A 117 3.29 13.30 2.80
CA TYR A 117 3.55 13.42 4.23
C TYR A 117 4.61 12.40 4.62
N VAL A 118 5.80 12.89 4.97
CA VAL A 118 6.97 12.06 5.30
C VAL A 118 7.25 12.16 6.78
N VAL A 119 7.36 11.02 7.46
CA VAL A 119 7.63 10.96 8.89
C VAL A 119 8.62 9.83 9.21
N GLU A 120 9.70 10.16 9.91
CA GLU A 120 10.60 9.17 10.51
C GLU A 120 10.01 8.72 11.85
N ILE A 121 9.81 7.41 12.03
CA ILE A 121 9.17 6.84 13.22
C ILE A 121 9.93 5.63 13.73
N ASP A 122 9.77 5.32 15.02
CA ASP A 122 10.14 4.01 15.55
C ASP A 122 9.19 2.95 14.96
N LYS A 123 9.74 1.82 14.47
CA LYS A 123 8.95 0.71 13.90
C LYS A 123 7.86 0.20 14.85
N LYS A 124 8.13 0.19 16.17
CA LYS A 124 7.17 -0.23 17.21
C LYS A 124 5.92 0.64 17.28
N ASP A 125 6.03 1.90 16.84
CA ASP A 125 4.94 2.86 16.83
C ASP A 125 4.09 2.76 15.55
N LEU A 126 4.59 2.11 14.49
CA LEU A 126 3.79 1.79 13.31
C LEU A 126 2.84 0.61 13.60
N ARG A 127 1.54 0.84 13.44
CA ARG A 127 0.50 -0.20 13.46
C ARG A 127 0.46 -0.93 12.11
N HIS A 128 1.58 -1.51 11.69
CA HIS A 128 1.77 -2.05 10.33
C HIS A 128 0.72 -3.10 9.95
N GLN A 129 0.36 -4.03 10.85
CA GLN A 129 -0.71 -5.01 10.59
C GLN A 129 -2.06 -4.33 10.27
N TYR A 130 -2.43 -3.32 11.07
CA TYR A 130 -3.68 -2.58 10.87
C TYR A 130 -3.64 -1.74 9.59
N LEU A 131 -2.49 -1.15 9.26
CA LEU A 131 -2.27 -0.42 8.00
C LEU A 131 -2.42 -1.34 6.79
N ILE A 132 -1.69 -2.47 6.77
CA ILE A 132 -1.73 -3.47 5.68
C ILE A 132 -3.15 -3.98 5.45
N GLN A 133 -3.85 -4.37 6.51
CA GLN A 133 -5.25 -4.80 6.42
C GLN A 133 -6.16 -3.68 5.89
N SER A 134 -5.91 -2.43 6.27
CA SER A 134 -6.71 -1.31 5.78
C SER A 134 -6.51 -1.06 4.28
N ILE A 135 -5.26 -1.21 3.78
CA ILE A 135 -4.92 -1.11 2.36
C ILE A 135 -5.57 -2.26 1.57
N ALA A 136 -5.44 -3.51 2.05
CA ALA A 136 -6.08 -4.67 1.42
C ALA A 136 -7.62 -4.54 1.35
N ASN A 137 -8.24 -3.85 2.30
CA ASN A 137 -9.69 -3.67 2.32
C ASN A 137 -10.17 -2.41 1.59
N LEU A 138 -9.29 -1.65 0.91
CA LEU A 138 -9.58 -0.31 0.38
C LEU A 138 -10.79 -0.28 -0.56
N ASP A 139 -10.92 -1.30 -1.42
CA ASP A 139 -11.97 -1.40 -2.45
C ASP A 139 -13.11 -2.37 -2.08
N PHE A 140 -13.17 -2.78 -0.80
CA PHE A 140 -14.12 -3.79 -0.32
C PHE A 140 -15.06 -3.22 0.74
N PRO A 141 -16.22 -2.65 0.33
CA PRO A 141 -17.24 -2.16 1.24
C PRO A 141 -17.65 -3.22 2.28
N GLY A 142 -17.79 -2.80 3.53
CA GLY A 142 -18.19 -3.68 4.63
C GLY A 142 -17.06 -4.41 5.34
N ARG A 143 -15.83 -4.44 4.77
CA ARG A 143 -14.65 -5.00 5.46
C ARG A 143 -14.03 -3.98 6.40
N THR A 144 -13.47 -4.46 7.51
CA THR A 144 -12.73 -3.65 8.49
C THR A 144 -11.42 -4.34 8.89
N PRO A 145 -10.35 -3.59 9.19
CA PRO A 145 -10.24 -2.12 9.10
C PRO A 145 -10.22 -1.61 7.65
N ASN A 146 -10.58 -0.34 7.40
CA ASN A 146 -10.67 0.24 6.06
C ASN A 146 -10.19 1.70 6.06
N ILE A 147 -9.59 2.14 4.95
CA ILE A 147 -9.25 3.53 4.66
C ILE A 147 -10.40 4.22 3.93
N ASN A 148 -11.08 5.15 4.62
CA ASN A 148 -12.03 6.03 3.94
C ASN A 148 -11.26 7.02 3.04
N LYS A 149 -11.08 6.65 1.76
CA LYS A 149 -10.41 7.46 0.75
C LYS A 149 -11.24 8.65 0.26
N ARG A 150 -12.56 8.65 0.48
CA ARG A 150 -13.52 9.61 -0.12
C ARG A 150 -13.19 9.79 -1.61
N TRP A 151 -12.81 11.00 -2.02
CA TRP A 151 -12.48 11.36 -3.40
C TRP A 151 -10.96 11.38 -3.69
N LYS A 152 -10.13 10.93 -2.75
CA LYS A 152 -8.66 11.05 -2.83
C LYS A 152 -8.03 9.72 -3.22
N TRP A 153 -6.96 9.77 -4.00
CA TRP A 153 -6.05 8.63 -4.13
C TRP A 153 -5.07 8.64 -2.95
N LEU A 154 -4.81 7.48 -2.35
CA LEU A 154 -3.95 7.34 -1.18
C LEU A 154 -2.96 6.21 -1.39
N ASP A 155 -1.67 6.55 -1.38
CA ASP A 155 -0.58 5.59 -1.41
C ASP A 155 0.22 5.64 -0.11
N PHE A 156 0.72 4.48 0.32
CA PHE A 156 1.50 4.33 1.53
C PHE A 156 2.83 3.65 1.22
N PHE A 157 3.94 4.31 1.53
CA PHE A 157 5.28 3.74 1.36
C PHE A 157 5.93 3.57 2.72
N ILE A 158 6.54 2.41 2.94
CA ILE A 158 7.42 2.16 4.08
C ILE A 158 8.83 2.03 3.54
N ILE A 159 9.72 2.88 4.03
CA ILE A 159 11.11 2.93 3.58
C ILE A 159 12.01 2.64 4.79
N SER A 160 13.05 1.83 4.58
CA SER A 160 14.06 1.58 5.61
C SER A 160 14.80 2.87 5.99
N GLU A 161 15.33 2.96 7.21
CA GLU A 161 16.00 4.20 7.68
C GLU A 161 17.24 4.57 6.85
N ASP A 162 17.89 3.58 6.24
CA ASP A 162 19.02 3.73 5.31
C ASP A 162 18.59 3.95 3.85
N GLN A 163 17.28 3.94 3.58
CA GLN A 163 16.67 4.07 2.25
C GLN A 163 17.15 3.03 1.23
N ASN A 164 17.53 1.84 1.71
CA ASN A 164 17.92 0.71 0.87
C ASN A 164 16.72 -0.12 0.39
N ILE A 165 15.61 -0.08 1.12
CA ILE A 165 14.40 -0.86 0.85
C ILE A 165 13.19 0.09 0.85
N THR A 166 12.42 0.05 -0.22
CA THR A 166 11.09 0.68 -0.30
C THR A 166 10.04 -0.41 -0.47
N PHE A 167 9.05 -0.42 0.42
CA PHE A 167 7.88 -1.28 0.37
C PHE A 167 6.64 -0.44 0.02
N PHE A 168 5.88 -0.89 -0.98
CA PHE A 168 4.63 -0.29 -1.40
C PHE A 168 3.60 -1.37 -1.67
N MET A 169 2.41 -1.23 -1.10
CA MET A 169 1.28 -2.13 -1.34
C MET A 169 0.26 -1.38 -2.21
N TYR A 170 -0.07 -1.93 -3.38
CA TYR A 170 -1.00 -1.30 -4.33
C TYR A 170 -2.44 -1.29 -3.78
N ASP A 171 -2.87 -2.45 -3.30
CA ASP A 171 -4.17 -2.79 -2.70
C ASP A 171 -4.08 -4.27 -2.26
N ASP A 172 -5.17 -5.04 -2.32
CA ASP A 172 -5.20 -6.47 -2.05
C ASP A 172 -4.46 -7.34 -3.07
N ARG A 173 -4.12 -6.81 -4.25
CA ARG A 173 -3.54 -7.61 -5.34
C ARG A 173 -2.05 -7.88 -5.15
N GLY A 174 -1.30 -6.90 -4.65
CA GLY A 174 0.15 -7.04 -4.66
C GLY A 174 0.98 -6.01 -3.91
N ILE A 175 2.28 -6.26 -3.90
CA ILE A 175 3.30 -5.41 -3.28
C ILE A 175 4.45 -5.21 -4.26
N GLY A 176 4.90 -3.96 -4.41
CA GLY A 176 6.18 -3.63 -5.01
C GLY A 176 7.25 -3.44 -3.94
N VAL A 177 8.36 -4.17 -4.07
CA VAL A 177 9.54 -4.00 -3.21
C VAL A 177 10.73 -3.57 -4.05
N GLN A 178 11.26 -2.38 -3.78
CA GLN A 178 12.44 -1.85 -4.46
C GLN A 178 13.66 -1.95 -3.54
N PHE A 179 14.77 -2.39 -4.12
CA PHE A 179 16.06 -2.51 -3.45
C PHE A 179 17.09 -1.60 -4.09
N LYS A 180 18.03 -1.10 -3.28
CA LYS A 180 19.15 -0.29 -3.77
C LYS A 180 20.35 -1.13 -4.19
N ASN A 181 20.44 -2.38 -3.74
CA ASN A 181 21.55 -3.28 -4.05
C ASN A 181 21.06 -4.65 -4.53
N GLN A 182 21.87 -5.31 -5.37
CA GLN A 182 21.53 -6.59 -6.00
C GLN A 182 21.45 -7.74 -4.97
N HIS A 183 22.27 -7.71 -3.92
CA HIS A 183 22.35 -8.81 -2.97
C HIS A 183 21.03 -8.98 -2.20
N ASP A 184 20.47 -7.88 -1.69
CA ASP A 184 19.20 -7.90 -0.98
C ASP A 184 18.04 -8.28 -1.92
N TYR A 185 18.07 -7.78 -3.16
CA TYR A 185 17.11 -8.15 -4.20
C TYR A 185 17.10 -9.66 -4.47
N GLU A 186 18.26 -10.27 -4.75
CA GLU A 186 18.33 -11.71 -5.02
C GLU A 186 17.96 -12.54 -3.77
N THR A 187 18.35 -12.07 -2.58
CA THR A 187 17.97 -12.74 -1.32
C THR A 187 16.47 -12.73 -1.11
N PHE A 188 15.81 -11.59 -1.36
CA PHE A 188 14.36 -11.47 -1.30
C PHE A 188 13.67 -12.34 -2.33
N LYS A 189 14.11 -12.27 -3.59
CA LYS A 189 13.59 -13.06 -4.71
C LYS A 189 13.74 -14.56 -4.48
N ASN A 190 14.85 -15.04 -3.91
CA ASN A 190 15.00 -16.46 -3.59
C ASN A 190 14.01 -16.92 -2.51
N LYS A 191 13.64 -16.04 -1.58
CA LYS A 191 12.71 -16.36 -0.49
C LYS A 191 11.25 -16.26 -0.89
N PHE A 192 10.87 -15.23 -1.63
CA PHE A 192 9.48 -14.93 -2.00
C PHE A 192 9.18 -15.12 -3.49
N GLY A 193 10.10 -15.72 -4.24
CA GLY A 193 9.97 -15.91 -5.69
C GLY A 193 8.77 -16.75 -6.12
N TYR A 194 8.21 -17.56 -5.21
CA TYR A 194 6.99 -18.31 -5.44
C TYR A 194 5.72 -17.44 -5.49
N LEU A 195 5.80 -16.19 -5.00
CA LEU A 195 4.74 -15.19 -5.06
C LEU A 195 4.98 -14.18 -6.18
N LYS A 196 5.85 -14.46 -7.14
CA LYS A 196 6.16 -13.49 -8.19
C LYS A 196 4.91 -13.18 -9.00
N TYR A 197 4.61 -11.90 -9.19
CA TYR A 197 3.59 -11.47 -10.13
C TYR A 197 4.11 -11.71 -11.56
N GLU A 198 3.54 -12.71 -12.25
CA GLU A 198 3.78 -12.92 -13.68
C GLU A 198 2.77 -12.08 -14.47
N VAL A 199 3.28 -11.04 -15.16
CA VAL A 199 2.50 -10.22 -16.10
C VAL A 199 2.40 -10.94 -17.44
#